data_AF-A9IBI1-F1
#
_entry.id   AF-A9IBI1-F1
#
_cell.length_a   1.000
_cell.length_b   1.000
_cell.length_c   1.000
_cell.angle_alpha   90.00
_cell.angle_beta   90.00
_cell.angle_gamma   90.00
#
_symmetry.space_group_name_H-M   'P 1'
#
loop_
_entity.id
_entity.type
_entity.pdbx_description
1 polymer ?
#
loop_
_entity_poly.entity_id
_entity_poly.type
_entity_poly.pdbx_seq_one_letter_code
_entity_poly.pdbx_strand_id
1 'polypeptide(L)'
;MGASHTADRLRRQERRDIAVLTQQANPRALEGYGNRSLDRISSITSRHPAHNDQSTNLLSWLRAGIAIGTIRQTCASLTDELREASESLLTEARLELMDRGSHTLLNRIDDALTATCKAGSRAPDALVRGLVGLRLALFEKSPPWRYAE
;
A
#
# COMPACT_ATOMS: atom_id res chain seq x y z
N MET A 1 12.40 0.75 28.66
CA MET A 1 11.61 0.90 27.42
C MET A 1 11.68 -0.41 26.64
N GLY A 2 10.56 -1.11 26.44
CA GLY A 2 10.54 -2.47 25.89
C GLY A 2 10.39 -2.58 24.37
N ALA A 3 10.53 -3.81 23.86
CA ALA A 3 10.40 -4.18 22.44
C ALA A 3 9.07 -3.72 21.81
N SER A 4 7.96 -3.89 22.54
CA SER A 4 6.61 -3.51 22.08
C SER A 4 6.49 -2.01 21.77
N HIS A 5 7.03 -1.15 22.64
CA HIS A 5 7.01 0.30 22.42
C HIS A 5 7.81 0.73 21.19
N THR A 6 8.92 0.03 20.90
CA THR A 6 9.72 0.29 19.71
C THR A 6 8.98 -0.13 18.45
N ALA A 7 8.33 -1.30 18.46
CA ALA A 7 7.52 -1.79 17.35
C ALA A 7 6.34 -0.84 17.04
N ASP A 8 5.63 -0.35 18.06
CA ASP A 8 4.52 0.59 17.85
C ASP A 8 4.98 1.94 17.31
N ARG A 9 6.13 2.44 17.77
CA ARG A 9 6.73 3.66 17.21
C ARG A 9 7.07 3.47 15.73
N LEU A 10 7.66 2.32 15.36
CA LEU A 10 8.02 2.01 13.98
C LEU A 10 6.78 1.87 13.09
N ARG A 11 5.73 1.21 13.56
CA ARG A 11 4.43 1.17 12.86
C ARG A 11 3.84 2.55 12.61
N ARG A 12 3.90 3.45 13.60
CA ARG A 12 3.44 4.84 13.43
C ARG A 12 4.27 5.61 12.40
N GLN A 13 5.59 5.40 12.36
CA GLN A 13 6.44 6.00 11.32
C GLN A 13 6.10 5.46 9.94
N GLU A 14 5.94 4.15 9.81
CA GLU A 14 5.59 3.49 8.55
C GLU A 14 4.28 4.04 7.98
N ARG A 15 3.26 4.14 8.83
CA ARG A 15 1.96 4.73 8.52
C ARG A 15 2.03 6.17 8.04
N ARG A 16 2.87 7.01 8.67
CA ARG A 16 3.08 8.40 8.23
C ARG A 16 3.75 8.46 6.87
N ASP A 17 4.79 7.66 6.66
CA ASP A 17 5.52 7.62 5.40
C ASP A 17 4.58 7.21 4.25
N ILE A 18 3.72 6.21 4.47
CA ILE A 18 2.71 5.79 3.50
C ILE A 18 1.69 6.90 3.23
N ALA A 19 1.23 7.63 4.25
CA ALA A 19 0.32 8.76 4.07
C ALA A 19 0.94 9.94 3.31
N VAL A 20 2.27 10.06 3.28
CA VAL A 20 2.97 11.00 2.39
C VAL A 20 2.95 10.48 0.96
N LEU A 21 3.21 9.18 0.76
CA LEU A 21 3.19 8.56 -0.57
C LEU A 21 1.82 8.63 -1.25
N THR A 22 0.70 8.63 -0.51
CA THR A 22 -0.63 8.81 -1.11
C THR A 22 -0.82 10.19 -1.74
N GLN A 23 -0.15 11.22 -1.20
CA GLN A 23 -0.26 12.60 -1.70
C GLN A 23 0.74 12.86 -2.82
N GLN A 24 1.99 12.42 -2.64
CA GLN A 24 3.07 12.67 -3.57
C GLN A 24 4.03 11.48 -3.57
N ALA A 25 4.21 10.89 -4.75
CA ALA A 25 5.22 9.88 -4.96
C ALA A 25 5.99 10.23 -6.24
N ASN A 26 7.28 10.50 -6.08
CA ASN A 26 8.25 10.50 -7.16
C ASN A 26 9.17 9.27 -6.99
N PRO A 27 9.95 8.88 -8.01
CA PRO A 27 10.81 7.70 -7.92
C PRO A 27 11.76 7.72 -6.72
N ARG A 28 12.35 8.88 -6.41
CA ARG A 28 13.26 9.06 -5.28
C ARG A 28 12.56 8.92 -3.92
N ALA A 29 11.33 9.40 -3.80
CA ALA A 29 10.53 9.28 -2.59
C ALA A 29 10.17 7.81 -2.32
N LEU A 30 9.83 7.06 -3.37
CA LEU A 30 9.51 5.64 -3.28
C LEU A 30 10.75 4.80 -2.93
N GLU A 31 11.89 5.05 -3.57
CA GLU A 31 13.17 4.41 -3.25
C GLU A 31 13.60 4.71 -1.81
N GLY A 32 13.55 5.99 -1.42
CA GLY A 32 13.90 6.41 -0.06
C GLY A 32 12.97 5.80 0.99
N TYR A 33 11.68 5.63 0.69
CA TYR A 33 10.75 4.88 1.53
C TYR A 33 11.20 3.42 1.66
N GLY A 34 11.44 2.73 0.55
CA GLY A 34 11.87 1.33 0.54
C GLY A 34 13.11 1.09 1.40
N ASN A 35 14.14 1.92 1.24
CA ASN A 35 15.37 1.83 2.03
C ASN A 35 15.10 2.01 3.54
N ARG A 36 14.35 3.05 3.92
CA ARG A 36 14.01 3.29 5.34
C ARG A 36 13.20 2.15 5.94
N SER A 37 12.24 1.60 5.20
CA SER A 37 11.41 0.50 5.69
C SER A 37 12.21 -0.80 5.83
N LEU A 38 13.14 -1.09 4.90
CA LEU A 38 14.06 -2.22 5.01
C LEU A 38 15.00 -2.08 6.22
N ASP A 39 15.54 -0.87 6.47
CA ASP A 39 16.35 -0.60 7.66
C ASP A 39 15.57 -0.85 8.96
N ARG A 40 14.29 -0.48 9.00
CA ARG A 40 13.40 -0.73 10.15
C ARG A 40 13.16 -2.22 10.38
N ILE A 41 12.92 -2.97 9.31
CA ILE A 41 12.73 -4.43 9.37
C ILE A 41 14.02 -5.11 9.83
N SER A 42 15.18 -4.71 9.27
CA SER A 42 16.50 -5.20 9.67
C SER A 42 16.78 -4.94 11.16
N SER A 43 16.45 -3.74 11.64
CA SER A 43 16.61 -3.35 13.04
C SER A 43 15.77 -4.20 14.00
N ILE A 44 14.54 -4.56 13.63
CA ILE A 44 13.67 -5.42 14.44
C ILE A 44 14.15 -6.87 14.41
N THR A 45 14.39 -7.42 13.21
CA THR A 45 14.80 -8.81 13.02
C THR A 45 16.12 -9.12 13.72
N SER A 46 17.08 -8.18 13.69
CA SER A 46 18.37 -8.33 14.36
C SER A 46 18.28 -8.28 15.89
N ARG A 47 17.26 -7.62 16.46
CA ARG A 47 17.12 -7.42 17.91
C ARG A 47 16.14 -8.40 18.57
N HIS A 48 15.20 -8.94 17.81
CA HIS A 48 14.13 -9.81 18.31
C HIS A 48 13.82 -10.96 17.33
N PRO A 49 14.75 -11.92 17.16
CA PRO A 49 14.58 -13.03 16.22
C PRO A 49 13.38 -13.95 16.56
N ALA A 50 12.85 -13.90 17.79
CA ALA A 50 11.76 -14.75 18.27
C ALA A 50 10.34 -14.14 18.12
N HIS A 51 10.17 -12.98 17.47
CA HIS A 51 8.85 -12.33 17.27
C HIS A 51 8.50 -12.20 15.79
N ASN A 52 8.26 -13.35 15.14
CA ASN A 52 7.90 -13.43 13.71
C ASN A 52 6.70 -12.54 13.33
N ASP A 53 5.69 -12.41 14.21
CA ASP A 53 4.47 -11.67 13.91
C ASP A 53 4.67 -10.16 13.67
N GLN A 54 5.71 -9.57 14.28
CA GLN A 54 5.97 -8.13 14.12
C GLN A 54 6.68 -7.82 12.80
N SER A 55 7.63 -8.67 12.41
CA SER A 55 8.36 -8.55 11.14
C SER A 55 7.45 -8.80 9.95
N THR A 56 6.57 -9.80 10.01
CA THR A 56 5.58 -10.09 8.95
C THR A 56 4.63 -8.91 8.74
N ASN A 57 4.16 -8.29 9.83
CA ASN A 57 3.29 -7.12 9.75
C ASN A 57 3.99 -5.93 9.05
N LEU A 58 5.26 -5.66 9.39
CA LEU A 58 6.03 -4.59 8.73
C LEU A 58 6.36 -4.89 7.27
N LEU A 59 6.59 -6.14 6.91
CA LEU A 59 6.74 -6.53 5.50
C LEU A 59 5.45 -6.29 4.71
N SER A 60 4.28 -6.56 5.30
CA SER A 60 3.00 -6.20 4.69
C SER A 60 2.85 -4.68 4.53
N TRP A 61 3.23 -3.88 5.53
CA TRP A 61 3.23 -2.42 5.40
C TRP A 61 4.20 -1.91 4.32
N LEU A 62 5.42 -2.47 4.24
CA LEU A 62 6.37 -2.17 3.17
C LEU A 62 5.77 -2.42 1.79
N ARG A 63 5.15 -3.59 1.59
CA ARG A 63 4.47 -3.93 0.33
C ARG A 63 3.33 -2.95 0.03
N ALA A 64 2.53 -2.60 1.04
CA ALA A 64 1.45 -1.63 0.88
C ALA A 64 1.98 -0.24 0.48
N GLY A 65 3.06 0.24 1.08
CA GLY A 65 3.67 1.51 0.73
C GLY A 65 4.28 1.53 -0.67
N ILE A 66 4.96 0.45 -1.08
CA ILE A 66 5.47 0.30 -2.46
C ILE A 66 4.32 0.34 -3.46
N ALA A 67 3.24 -0.39 -3.17
CA ALA A 67 2.04 -0.41 -4.00
C ALA A 67 1.40 0.98 -4.12
N ILE A 68 1.19 1.68 -3.00
CA ILE A 68 0.63 3.04 -2.98
C ILE A 68 1.51 4.03 -3.75
N GLY A 69 2.82 3.99 -3.55
CA GLY A 69 3.74 4.85 -4.30
C GLY A 69 3.71 4.58 -5.80
N THR A 70 3.59 3.31 -6.20
CA THR A 70 3.44 2.92 -7.61
C THR A 70 2.11 3.42 -8.19
N ILE A 71 1.00 3.26 -7.46
CA ILE A 71 -0.32 3.76 -7.86
C ILE A 71 -0.26 5.28 -8.01
N ARG A 72 0.29 6.02 -7.04
CA ARG A 72 0.38 7.47 -7.07
C ARG A 72 1.23 7.99 -8.24
N GLN A 73 2.39 7.38 -8.50
CA GLN A 73 3.24 7.73 -9.64
C GLN A 73 2.49 7.54 -10.96
N THR A 74 1.82 6.40 -11.11
CA THR A 74 1.09 6.07 -12.33
C THR A 74 -0.14 6.96 -12.51
N CYS A 75 -0.83 7.28 -11.41
CA CYS A 75 -2.04 8.10 -11.41
C CYS A 75 -1.80 9.52 -11.95
N ALA A 76 -0.57 10.05 -11.80
CA ALA A 76 -0.21 11.35 -12.37
C ALA A 76 -0.32 11.41 -13.92
N SER A 77 -0.14 10.27 -14.60
CA SER A 77 -0.26 10.18 -16.07
C SER A 77 -1.62 9.64 -16.55
N LEU A 78 -2.54 9.29 -15.64
CA LEU A 78 -3.86 8.79 -16.01
C LEU A 78 -4.81 9.94 -16.35
N THR A 79 -5.74 9.64 -17.26
CA THR A 79 -6.92 10.46 -17.56
C THR A 79 -8.19 9.71 -17.17
N ASP A 80 -9.32 10.42 -17.14
CA ASP A 80 -10.68 9.85 -17.09
C ASP A 80 -10.99 9.01 -15.83
N GLU A 81 -11.91 8.06 -15.96
CA GLU A 81 -12.43 7.22 -14.87
C GLU A 81 -11.33 6.48 -14.08
N LEU A 82 -10.24 6.10 -14.74
CA LEU A 82 -9.09 5.47 -14.08
C LEU A 82 -8.39 6.39 -13.10
N ARG A 83 -8.29 7.68 -13.45
CA ARG A 83 -7.71 8.69 -12.56
C ARG A 83 -8.63 8.87 -11.36
N GLU A 84 -9.93 9.02 -11.57
CA GLU A 84 -10.90 9.21 -10.48
C GLU A 84 -10.91 8.04 -9.50
N ALA A 85 -10.98 6.80 -10.01
CA ALA A 85 -10.93 5.60 -9.18
C ALA A 85 -9.62 5.50 -8.38
N SER A 86 -8.49 5.82 -9.00
CA SER A 86 -7.17 5.80 -8.35
C SER A 86 -7.04 6.90 -7.28
N GLU A 87 -7.52 8.12 -7.54
CA GLU A 87 -7.51 9.22 -6.57
C GLU A 87 -8.43 8.95 -5.38
N SER A 88 -9.61 8.39 -5.64
CA SER A 88 -10.56 7.96 -4.60
C SER A 88 -9.92 6.90 -3.70
N LEU A 89 -9.29 5.88 -4.30
CA LEU A 89 -8.53 4.86 -3.56
C LEU A 89 -7.41 5.47 -2.72
N LEU A 90 -6.60 6.38 -3.26
CA LEU A 90 -5.49 7.00 -2.52
C LEU A 90 -5.98 7.87 -1.36
N THR A 91 -7.14 8.51 -1.53
CA THR A 91 -7.81 9.26 -0.46
C THR A 91 -8.30 8.34 0.64
N GLU A 92 -8.98 7.25 0.29
CA GLU A 92 -9.47 6.25 1.26
C GLU A 92 -8.31 5.58 1.99
N ALA A 93 -7.26 5.19 1.27
CA ALA A 93 -6.04 4.62 1.84
C ALA A 93 -5.44 5.56 2.91
N ARG A 94 -5.39 6.86 2.65
CA ARG A 94 -4.89 7.84 3.63
C ARG A 94 -5.72 7.88 4.91
N LEU A 95 -7.05 7.75 4.81
CA LEU A 95 -7.96 7.78 5.96
C LEU A 95 -7.90 6.46 6.75
N GLU A 96 -7.94 5.33 6.06
CA GLU A 96 -8.18 4.02 6.69
C GLU A 96 -6.93 3.22 7.05
N LEU A 97 -5.76 3.54 6.46
CA LEU A 97 -4.51 2.88 6.84
C LEU A 97 -4.07 3.19 8.28
N MET A 98 -4.69 4.18 8.92
CA MET A 98 -4.52 4.40 10.36
C MET A 98 -5.18 3.31 11.22
N ASP A 99 -6.18 2.57 10.70
CA ASP A 99 -7.05 1.69 11.50
C ASP A 99 -7.17 0.25 10.98
N ARG A 100 -6.17 -0.23 10.23
CA ARG A 100 -6.07 -1.58 9.63
C ARG A 100 -7.09 -1.89 8.52
N GLY A 101 -7.31 -0.96 7.60
CA GLY A 101 -7.94 -1.22 6.30
C GLY A 101 -9.39 -1.70 6.40
N SER A 102 -10.35 -0.82 6.13
CA SER A 102 -11.75 -1.20 6.26
C SER A 102 -12.23 -1.98 5.02
N HIS A 103 -13.43 -2.52 5.12
CA HIS A 103 -14.13 -3.13 3.98
C HIS A 103 -14.31 -2.10 2.84
N THR A 104 -14.43 -0.82 3.17
CA THR A 104 -14.48 0.28 2.20
C THR A 104 -13.20 0.35 1.38
N LEU A 105 -12.01 0.31 2.00
CA LEU A 105 -10.75 0.31 1.26
C LEU A 105 -10.61 -0.91 0.34
N LEU A 106 -11.04 -2.10 0.79
CA LEU A 106 -11.06 -3.28 -0.09
C LEU A 106 -11.95 -3.06 -1.31
N ASN A 107 -13.17 -2.53 -1.12
CA ASN A 107 -14.08 -2.21 -2.22
C ASN A 107 -13.48 -1.17 -3.17
N ARG A 108 -12.80 -0.13 -2.67
CA ARG A 108 -12.10 0.85 -3.51
C ARG A 108 -10.97 0.25 -4.33
N ILE A 109 -10.25 -0.73 -3.79
CA ILE A 109 -9.24 -1.47 -4.55
C ILE A 109 -9.89 -2.28 -5.66
N ASP A 110 -10.98 -2.98 -5.36
CA ASP A 110 -11.71 -3.83 -6.31
C ASP A 110 -12.42 -3.00 -7.41
N ASP A 111 -12.91 -1.80 -7.08
CA ASP A 111 -13.45 -0.81 -8.03
C ASP A 111 -12.36 -0.34 -9.00
N ALA A 112 -11.18 0.02 -8.48
CA ALA A 112 -10.05 0.44 -9.29
C ALA A 112 -9.54 -0.71 -10.19
N LEU A 113 -9.51 -1.95 -9.69
CA LEU A 113 -9.19 -3.13 -10.51
C LEU A 113 -10.20 -3.32 -11.64
N THR A 114 -11.49 -3.19 -11.33
CA THR A 114 -12.56 -3.27 -12.33
C THR A 114 -12.40 -2.19 -13.41
N ALA A 115 -12.08 -0.96 -13.02
CA ALA A 115 -11.80 0.13 -13.95
C ALA A 115 -10.57 -0.17 -14.84
N THR A 116 -9.49 -0.75 -14.28
CA THR A 116 -8.33 -1.18 -15.08
C THR A 116 -8.67 -2.25 -16.11
N CYS A 117 -9.53 -3.21 -15.76
CA CYS A 117 -9.97 -4.22 -16.70
C CYS A 117 -10.85 -3.66 -17.82
N LYS A 118 -11.77 -2.72 -17.50
CA LYS A 118 -12.57 -2.01 -18.51
C LYS A 118 -11.72 -1.20 -19.48
N ALA A 119 -10.65 -0.58 -18.97
CA ALA A 119 -9.73 0.19 -19.80
C ALA A 119 -8.84 -0.69 -20.70
N GLY A 120 -8.70 -1.99 -20.39
CA GLY A 120 -7.92 -2.94 -21.16
C GLY A 120 -6.47 -2.48 -21.34
N SER A 121 -5.97 -2.47 -22.59
CA SER A 121 -4.60 -2.07 -22.91
C SER A 121 -4.27 -0.58 -22.63
N ARG A 122 -5.27 0.24 -22.26
CA ARG A 122 -5.05 1.63 -21.86
C ARG A 122 -4.62 1.74 -20.39
N ALA A 123 -4.87 0.72 -19.57
CA ALA A 123 -4.42 0.71 -18.18
C ALA A 123 -2.92 0.39 -18.12
N PRO A 124 -2.09 1.21 -17.45
CA PRO A 124 -0.68 0.90 -17.32
C PRO A 124 -0.44 -0.34 -16.44
N ASP A 125 0.45 -1.24 -16.85
CA ASP A 125 0.80 -2.45 -16.07
C ASP A 125 1.28 -2.15 -14.64
N ALA A 126 1.92 -0.99 -14.45
CA ALA A 126 2.35 -0.54 -13.13
C ALA A 126 1.16 -0.28 -12.19
N LEU A 127 0.04 0.24 -12.71
CA LEU A 127 -1.18 0.46 -11.94
C LEU A 127 -1.78 -0.87 -11.50
N VAL A 128 -1.94 -1.82 -12.44
CA VAL A 128 -2.49 -3.16 -12.13
C VAL A 128 -1.64 -3.87 -11.08
N ARG A 129 -0.30 -3.88 -11.25
CA ARG A 129 0.62 -4.46 -10.26
C ARG A 129 0.53 -3.76 -8.90
N GLY A 130 0.39 -2.44 -8.89
CA GLY A 130 0.18 -1.66 -7.67
C GLY A 130 -1.11 -2.06 -6.95
N LEU A 131 -2.24 -2.12 -7.66
CA LEU A 131 -3.53 -2.48 -7.09
C LEU A 131 -3.55 -3.91 -6.54
N VAL A 132 -3.05 -4.88 -7.31
CA VAL A 132 -2.93 -6.28 -6.87
C VAL A 132 -2.00 -6.39 -5.66
N GLY A 133 -0.85 -5.70 -5.69
CA GLY A 133 0.10 -5.68 -4.59
C GLY A 133 -0.49 -5.09 -3.31
N LEU A 134 -1.27 -4.01 -3.43
CA LEU A 134 -1.96 -3.38 -2.31
C LEU A 134 -3.00 -4.32 -1.70
N ARG A 135 -3.79 -5.00 -2.54
CA ARG A 135 -4.80 -5.97 -2.13
C ARG A 135 -4.18 -7.12 -1.33
N LEU A 136 -3.10 -7.71 -1.84
CA LEU A 136 -2.39 -8.81 -1.18
C LEU A 136 -1.73 -8.36 0.12
N ALA A 137 -1.19 -7.15 0.16
CA ALA A 137 -0.52 -6.62 1.34
C ALA A 137 -1.48 -6.38 2.52
N LEU A 138 -2.69 -5.88 2.24
CA LEU A 138 -3.64 -5.46 3.26
C LEU A 138 -4.75 -6.50 3.53
N PHE A 139 -5.10 -7.29 2.53
CA PHE A 139 -6.26 -8.17 2.54
C PHE A 139 -5.93 -9.59 2.05
N GLU A 140 -4.80 -10.15 2.50
CA GLU A 140 -4.32 -11.49 2.12
C GLU A 140 -5.40 -12.58 2.26
N LYS A 141 -6.27 -12.48 3.27
CA LYS A 141 -7.34 -13.44 3.56
C LYS A 141 -8.67 -13.14 2.88
N SER A 142 -8.76 -12.07 2.08
CA SER A 142 -10.00 -11.75 1.36
C SER A 142 -10.24 -12.75 0.22
N PRO A 143 -11.52 -12.99 -0.16
CA PRO A 143 -11.83 -13.78 -1.35
C PRO A 143 -11.09 -13.24 -2.59
N PRO A 144 -10.83 -14.07 -3.62
CA PRO A 144 -10.28 -13.59 -4.88
C PRO A 144 -11.16 -12.47 -5.45
N TRP A 145 -10.52 -11.41 -5.97
CA TRP A 145 -11.22 -10.38 -6.73
C TRP A 145 -11.92 -11.04 -7.92
N ARG A 146 -13.18 -10.65 -8.16
CA ARG A 146 -14.00 -11.12 -9.28
C ARG A 146 -14.41 -9.91 -10.09
N TYR A 147 -14.15 -9.94 -11.39
CA TYR A 147 -14.71 -8.97 -12.31
C TYR A 147 -16.23 -9.16 -12.34
N ALA A 148 -16.97 -8.16 -11.87
CA ALA A 148 -18.42 -8.14 -12.03
C ALA A 148 -18.68 -7.69 -13.48
N GLU A 149 -19.22 -8.60 -14.29
CA GLU A 149 -19.65 -8.34 -15.68
C GLU A 149 -20.79 -7.32 -15.74
#